data_AF-C4J8Y4-F1
#
_entry.id   AF-C4J8Y4-F1
#
_cell.length_a   1.000
_cell.length_b   1.000
_cell.length_c   1.000
_cell.angle_alpha   90.00
_cell.angle_beta   90.00
_cell.angle_gamma   90.00
#
_symmetry.space_group_name_H-M   'P 1'
#
loop_
_entity.id
_entity.type
_entity.pdbx_description
1 polymer ?
#
loop_
_entity_poly.entity_id
_entity_poly.type
_entity_poly.pdbx_seq_one_letter_code
_entity_poly.pdbx_strand_id
1 'polypeptide(L)'
;MLSQQKTIINSMAVNEDGVLATGGDNGSLWFWDWKSGHNFQQDQTIVQPGSLESEACIYALSYDVSGSRLVSCEADKTIKMWKEDLTATPETHPINFKPPKDIRRY
;
A
#
# COMPACT_ATOMS: atom_id res chain seq x y z
N MET A 1 7.44 17.16 -4.78
CA MET A 1 8.25 15.93 -4.84
C MET A 1 7.27 14.82 -5.14
N LEU A 2 7.37 14.13 -6.28
CA LEU A 2 6.56 12.92 -6.48
C LEU A 2 7.02 11.89 -5.46
N SER A 3 6.09 11.34 -4.68
CA SER A 3 6.37 10.21 -3.79
C SER A 3 6.81 9.02 -4.64
N GLN A 4 7.98 8.46 -4.34
CA GLN A 4 8.52 7.32 -5.07
C GLN A 4 8.82 6.21 -4.08
N GLN A 5 8.24 5.03 -4.31
CA GLN A 5 8.57 3.82 -3.57
C GLN A 5 9.88 3.26 -4.13
N LYS A 6 10.97 3.42 -3.36
CA LYS A 6 12.33 3.04 -3.79
C LYS A 6 12.63 1.58 -3.48
N THR A 7 11.94 0.68 -4.16
CA THR A 7 12.09 -0.77 -4.03
C THR A 7 11.69 -1.46 -5.32
N ILE A 8 11.95 -2.76 -5.44
CA ILE A 8 11.38 -3.57 -6.52
C ILE A 8 9.93 -3.84 -6.15
N ILE A 9 9.00 -3.39 -7.00
CA ILE A 9 7.57 -3.61 -6.83
C ILE A 9 7.20 -4.91 -7.56
N ASN A 10 6.68 -5.90 -6.84
CA ASN A 10 6.26 -7.16 -7.43
C ASN A 10 4.78 -7.17 -7.80
N SER A 11 3.96 -6.45 -7.02
CA SER A 11 2.50 -6.52 -7.13
C SER A 11 1.85 -5.19 -6.85
N MET A 12 0.72 -4.99 -7.53
CA MET A 12 -0.15 -3.83 -7.39
C MET A 12 -1.61 -4.30 -7.39
N ALA A 13 -2.46 -3.68 -6.59
CA ALA A 13 -3.90 -3.93 -6.58
C ALA A 13 -4.65 -2.61 -6.37
N VAL A 14 -5.77 -2.42 -7.06
CA VAL A 14 -6.60 -1.21 -6.93
C VAL A 14 -8.04 -1.61 -6.60
N ASN A 15 -8.69 -0.89 -5.69
CA ASN A 15 -10.10 -1.10 -5.36
C ASN A 15 -11.02 -0.09 -6.11
N GLU A 16 -12.33 -0.25 -5.96
CA GLU A 16 -13.33 0.60 -6.64
C GLU A 16 -13.31 2.06 -6.16
N ASP A 17 -12.86 2.31 -4.93
CA ASP A 17 -12.70 3.66 -4.37
C ASP A 17 -11.46 4.39 -4.93
N GLY A 18 -10.61 3.70 -5.70
CA GLY A 18 -9.41 4.26 -6.29
C GLY A 18 -8.20 4.25 -5.35
N VAL A 19 -8.21 3.40 -4.32
CA VAL A 19 -7.03 3.13 -3.50
C VAL A 19 -6.18 2.08 -4.19
N LEU A 20 -5.03 2.52 -4.70
CA LEU A 20 -3.98 1.64 -5.21
C LEU A 20 -3.08 1.22 -4.04
N ALA A 21 -2.80 -0.07 -3.91
CA ALA A 21 -1.80 -0.62 -3.02
C ALA A 21 -0.64 -1.20 -3.83
N THR A 22 0.60 -0.96 -3.40
CA THR A 22 1.81 -1.48 -4.03
C THR A 22 2.72 -2.17 -3.01
N GLY A 23 3.11 -3.41 -3.32
CA GLY A 23 3.91 -4.27 -2.45
C GLY A 23 5.34 -4.41 -2.96
N GLY A 24 6.31 -4.16 -2.08
CA GLY A 24 7.73 -4.19 -2.38
C GLY A 24 8.45 -5.45 -1.91
N ASP A 25 9.59 -5.73 -2.54
CA ASP A 25 10.52 -6.81 -2.16
C ASP A 25 11.09 -6.68 -0.75
N ASN A 26 11.14 -5.46 -0.23
CA ASN A 26 11.59 -5.18 1.13
C ASN A 26 10.45 -5.18 2.15
N GLY A 27 9.24 -5.61 1.78
CA GLY A 27 8.06 -5.63 2.63
C GLY A 27 7.35 -4.28 2.81
N SER A 28 7.77 -3.26 2.06
CA SER A 28 7.05 -1.99 2.05
C SER A 28 5.69 -2.15 1.37
N LEU A 29 4.66 -1.63 2.01
CA LEU A 29 3.29 -1.59 1.50
C LEU A 29 2.84 -0.13 1.44
N TRP A 30 2.66 0.38 0.23
CA TRP A 30 2.33 1.78 0.02
C TRP A 30 0.91 1.90 -0.54
N PHE A 31 0.17 2.89 -0.04
CA PHE A 31 -1.18 3.20 -0.48
C PHE A 31 -1.23 4.54 -1.20
N TRP A 32 -1.99 4.60 -2.29
CA TRP A 32 -2.00 5.72 -3.20
C TRP A 32 -3.42 6.06 -3.61
N ASP A 33 -3.70 7.35 -3.77
CA ASP A 33 -4.87 7.79 -4.52
C ASP A 33 -4.58 7.64 -6.01
N TRP A 34 -5.33 6.77 -6.69
CA TRP A 34 -5.15 6.44 -8.10
C TRP A 34 -5.27 7.67 -9.01
N LYS A 35 -6.16 8.61 -8.67
CA LYS A 35 -6.47 9.75 -9.54
C LYS A 35 -5.36 10.80 -9.55
N SER A 36 -4.80 11.10 -8.38
CA SER A 36 -3.77 12.12 -8.18
C SER A 36 -2.35 11.56 -8.16
N GLY A 37 -2.18 10.25 -7.97
CA GLY A 37 -0.89 9.61 -7.76
C GLY A 37 -0.25 9.96 -6.41
N HIS A 38 -1.02 10.54 -5.48
CA HIS A 38 -0.52 10.88 -4.17
C HIS A 38 -0.37 9.63 -3.31
N ASN A 39 0.84 9.42 -2.76
CA ASN A 39 1.02 8.44 -1.70
C ASN A 39 0.45 8.98 -0.38
N PHE A 40 -0.69 8.39 -0.06
CA PHE A 40 -1.42 8.37 1.19
C PHE A 40 -0.71 8.07 2.50
N GLN A 41 -0.07 6.92 2.45
CA GLN A 41 0.29 6.11 3.58
C GLN A 41 1.40 5.17 3.13
N GLN A 42 2.36 4.97 4.01
CA GLN A 42 3.45 4.04 3.85
C GLN A 42 3.45 3.16 5.07
N ASP A 43 3.45 1.87 4.84
CA ASP A 43 3.50 0.86 5.89
C ASP A 43 4.57 -0.17 5.56
N GLN A 44 4.88 -1.00 6.54
CA GLN A 44 5.87 -2.05 6.47
C GLN A 44 5.25 -3.31 7.06
N THR A 45 5.26 -4.40 6.29
CA THR A 45 4.80 -5.68 6.84
C THR A 45 5.72 -6.16 7.95
N ILE A 46 5.14 -6.90 8.89
CA ILE A 46 5.84 -7.47 10.04
C ILE A 46 6.08 -8.94 9.76
N VAL A 47 7.34 -9.36 9.65
CA VAL A 47 7.70 -10.77 9.42
C VAL A 47 7.19 -11.67 10.55
N GLN A 48 6.76 -12.88 10.23
CA GLN A 48 6.32 -13.82 11.25
C GLN A 48 7.47 -14.26 12.18
N PRO A 49 7.17 -14.65 13.44
CA PRO A 49 8.17 -15.19 14.34
C PRO A 49 8.94 -16.36 13.73
N GLY A 50 10.28 -16.30 13.81
CA GLY A 50 11.17 -17.31 13.25
C GLY A 50 11.58 -17.10 11.79
N SER A 51 11.04 -16.08 11.11
CA SER A 51 11.53 -15.63 9.80
C SER A 51 12.58 -14.53 9.95
N LEU A 52 13.39 -14.33 8.91
CA LEU A 52 14.38 -13.26 8.85
C LEU A 52 13.74 -11.96 8.33
N GLU A 53 14.32 -10.81 8.67
CA GLU A 53 13.88 -9.52 8.10
C GLU A 53 13.96 -9.49 6.57
N SER A 54 14.91 -10.23 5.97
CA SER A 54 15.04 -10.37 4.52
C SER A 54 13.88 -11.12 3.86
N GLU A 55 13.04 -11.83 4.63
CA GLU A 55 11.86 -12.55 4.15
C GLU A 55 10.58 -11.69 4.18
N ALA A 56 10.70 -10.37 4.34
CA ALA A 56 9.55 -9.45 4.35
C ALA A 56 8.90 -9.21 2.98
N CYS A 57 9.42 -9.80 1.89
CA CYS A 57 8.94 -9.54 0.53
C CYS A 57 7.43 -9.81 0.35
N ILE A 58 6.75 -8.90 -0.34
CA ILE A 58 5.36 -9.06 -0.77
C ILE A 58 5.36 -9.50 -2.24
N TYR A 59 4.88 -10.72 -2.51
CA TYR A 59 4.83 -11.28 -3.87
C TYR A 59 3.52 -10.98 -4.60
N ALA A 60 2.40 -10.97 -3.88
CA ALA A 60 1.09 -10.72 -4.47
C ALA A 60 0.22 -9.90 -3.53
N LEU A 61 -0.64 -9.07 -4.14
CA LEU A 61 -1.66 -8.26 -3.49
C LEU A 61 -2.98 -8.45 -4.22
N SER A 62 -4.08 -8.50 -3.47
CA SER A 62 -5.42 -8.48 -4.04
C SER A 62 -6.41 -7.89 -3.05
N TYR A 63 -7.30 -7.04 -3.54
CA TYR A 63 -8.49 -6.67 -2.78
C TYR A 63 -9.53 -7.78 -2.86
N ASP A 64 -10.31 -7.93 -1.82
CA ASP A 64 -11.52 -8.74 -1.88
C ASP A 64 -12.58 -8.07 -2.77
N VAL A 65 -13.65 -8.79 -3.11
CA VAL A 65 -14.72 -8.29 -3.98
C VAL A 65 -15.40 -7.05 -3.40
N SER A 66 -15.45 -6.90 -2.07
CA SER A 66 -16.01 -5.69 -1.46
C SER A 66 -15.08 -4.47 -1.52
N GLY A 67 -13.80 -4.66 -1.84
CA GLY A 67 -12.78 -3.61 -1.83
C GLY A 67 -12.31 -3.17 -0.44
N SER A 68 -12.87 -3.75 0.64
CA SER A 68 -12.64 -3.32 2.03
C SER A 68 -11.53 -4.08 2.75
N ARG A 69 -11.01 -5.16 2.14
CA ARG A 69 -9.90 -5.94 2.65
C ARG A 69 -8.84 -6.08 1.56
N LEU A 70 -7.59 -5.82 1.95
CA LEU A 70 -6.43 -6.12 1.12
C LEU A 70 -5.77 -7.39 1.67
N VAL A 71 -5.47 -8.33 0.79
CA VAL A 71 -4.75 -9.57 1.11
C VAL A 71 -3.36 -9.49 0.52
N SER A 72 -2.33 -9.72 1.35
CA SER A 72 -0.93 -9.85 0.91
C SER A 72 -0.44 -11.29 1.06
N CYS A 73 0.27 -11.78 0.04
CA CYS A 73 0.98 -13.06 0.05
C CYS A 73 2.48 -12.79 0.13
N GLU A 74 3.10 -13.25 1.21
CA GLU A 74 4.44 -12.80 1.60
C GLU A 74 5.47 -13.94 1.61
N ALA A 75 6.74 -13.57 1.47
CA ALA A 75 7.86 -14.53 1.42
C ALA A 75 8.09 -15.24 2.76
N ASP A 76 7.66 -14.65 3.86
CA ASP A 76 7.65 -15.24 5.19
C ASP A 76 6.66 -16.41 5.35
N LYS A 77 6.06 -16.92 4.26
CA LYS A 77 5.11 -18.04 4.24
C LYS A 77 3.77 -17.72 4.92
N THR A 78 3.43 -16.44 5.05
CA THR A 78 2.14 -16.02 5.58
C THR A 78 1.26 -15.34 4.52
N ILE A 79 -0.03 -15.30 4.83
CA ILE A 79 -1.01 -14.45 4.17
C ILE A 79 -1.49 -13.45 5.21
N LYS A 80 -1.39 -12.16 4.93
CA LYS A 80 -1.85 -11.09 5.84
C LYS A 80 -3.05 -10.38 5.25
N MET A 81 -3.99 -10.03 6.13
CA MET A 81 -5.20 -9.30 5.78
C MET A 81 -5.17 -7.93 6.43
N TRP A 82 -5.32 -6.92 5.59
CA TRP A 82 -5.34 -5.52 5.96
C TRP A 82 -6.78 -5.02 5.85
N LYS A 83 -7.14 -4.08 6.72
CA LYS A 83 -8.43 -3.41 6.73
C LYS A 83 -8.22 -1.93 7.05
N GLU A 84 -9.16 -1.11 6.62
CA GLU A 84 -9.19 0.29 6.99
C GLU A 84 -9.39 0.46 8.50
N ASP A 85 -8.77 1.50 9.04
CA ASP A 85 -9.07 1.98 10.38
C ASP A 85 -10.31 2.88 10.34
N LEU A 86 -11.43 2.35 10.82
CA LEU A 86 -12.72 3.06 10.86
C LEU A 86 -12.73 4.24 11.83
N THR A 87 -11.71 4.39 12.67
CA THR A 87 -11.56 5.52 13.60
C THR A 87 -10.70 6.65 13.03
N ALA A 88 -10.10 6.45 11.85
CA ALA A 88 -9.32 7.48 11.19
C ALA A 88 -10.20 8.67 10.78
N THR A 89 -9.74 9.86 11.13
CA THR A 89 -10.35 11.15 10.76
C THR A 89 -9.29 12.07 10.17
N PRO A 90 -9.67 13.13 9.44
CA PRO A 90 -8.71 14.11 8.93
C PRO A 90 -7.82 14.77 10.01
N GLU A 91 -8.27 14.82 11.26
CA GLU A 91 -7.52 15.38 12.39
C GLU A 91 -6.50 14.38 12.96
N THR A 92 -6.84 13.09 12.99
CA THR A 92 -5.96 12.04 13.50
C THR A 92 -4.95 11.57 12.44
N HIS A 93 -5.36 11.57 11.17
CA HIS A 93 -4.57 11.14 10.02
C HIS A 93 -4.58 12.24 8.94
N PRO A 94 -3.91 13.39 9.18
CA PRO A 94 -3.96 14.53 8.28
C PRO A 94 -3.23 14.25 6.97
N ILE A 95 -3.94 14.43 5.85
CA ILE A 95 -3.37 14.35 4.50
C ILE A 95 -2.83 15.72 4.09
N ASN A 96 -1.51 15.89 4.18
CA ASN A 96 -0.82 17.12 3.74
C ASN A 96 -0.52 17.08 2.23
N PHE A 97 -1.57 16.98 1.42
CA PHE A 97 -1.46 16.96 -0.03
C PHE A 97 -2.04 18.24 -0.66
N LYS A 98 -1.25 18.86 -1.54
CA LYS A 98 -1.72 19.90 -2.44
C LYS A 98 -1.53 19.39 -3.86
N PRO A 99 -2.61 19.17 -4.63
CA PRO A 99 -2.47 18.67 -5.99
C PRO A 99 -1.62 19.64 -6.82
N PRO A 100 -0.70 19.14 -7.65
CA PRO A 100 0.01 19.96 -8.61
C PRO A 100 -0.98 20.68 -9.53
N LYS A 101 -0.69 21.95 -9.88
CA LYS A 101 -1.54 22.72 -10.80
C LYS A 101 -1.71 22.05 -12.16
N ASP A 102 -0.68 21.35 -12.62
CA ASP A 102 -0.67 20.61 -13.88
C ASP A 102 -0.30 19.14 -13.63
N ILE A 103 -1.30 18.27 -13.53
CA ILE A 103 -1.10 16.82 -13.63
C ILE A 103 -1.14 16.47 -15.12
N ARG A 104 0.03 16.25 -15.74
CA ARG A 104 0.08 15.72 -17.11
C ARG A 104 -0.26 14.24 -17.07
N ARG A 105 -1.35 13.88 -17.73
CA ARG A 105 -1.78 12.49 -17.96
C ARG A 105 -1.31 12.02 -19.34
N TYR A 106 -0.01 12.12 -19.62
CA TYR A 106 0.65 11.51 -20.77
C TYR A 106 2.17 11.75 -20.69
#